data_AF-A0A6C0DUW0-F1
#
_entry.id   AF-A0A6C0DUW0-F1
#
_cell.length_a   1.000
_cell.length_b   1.000
_cell.length_c   1.000
_cell.angle_alpha   90.00
_cell.angle_beta   90.00
_cell.angle_gamma   90.00
#
_symmetry.space_group_name_H-M   'P 1'
#
loop_
_entity.id
_entity.type
_entity.pdbx_description
1 polymer ?
#
loop_
_entity_poly.entity_id
_entity_poly.type
_entity_poly.pdbx_seq_one_letter_code
_entity_poly.pdbx_strand_id
1 'polypeptide(L)' 'MPNPKPLGKELCRCIKKVRKTVKVRPGQNRSLKGKEKAAIGICVKSVLQSRGKTLKRFKCTPKPYIRTQPLKSK' A
#
# COMPACT_ATOMS: atom_id res chain seq x y z
N MET A 1 -1.21 -4.16 -22.54
CA MET A 1 -0.56 -3.88 -21.24
C MET A 1 -1.64 -3.49 -20.24
N PRO A 2 -1.71 -4.03 -19.00
CA PRO A 2 -2.80 -3.68 -18.09
C PRO A 2 -2.68 -2.21 -17.69
N ASN A 3 -3.58 -1.40 -18.25
CA ASN A 3 -3.76 0.02 -17.93
C ASN A 3 -3.88 0.18 -16.40
N PRO A 4 -3.03 0.98 -15.73
CA PRO A 4 -3.15 1.19 -14.30
C PRO A 4 -4.36 2.09 -14.05
N LYS A 5 -5.54 1.46 -13.93
CA LYS A 5 -6.73 2.03 -13.29
C LYS A 5 -6.30 2.72 -11.97
N PRO A 6 -7.00 3.78 -11.50
CA PRO A 6 -6.63 4.70 -10.42
C PRO A 6 -6.08 4.13 -9.09
N LEU A 7 -6.16 2.81 -8.88
CA LEU A 7 -5.59 2.05 -7.77
C LEU A 7 -4.18 2.47 -7.35
N GLY A 8 -3.28 2.75 -8.31
CA GLY A 8 -1.93 3.22 -7.99
C GLY A 8 -1.92 4.58 -7.29
N LYS A 9 -2.78 5.51 -7.74
CA LYS A 9 -2.96 6.84 -7.14
C LYS A 9 -3.67 6.74 -5.79
N GLU A 10 -4.73 5.93 -5.70
CA GLU A 10 -5.47 5.68 -4.46
C GLU A 10 -4.58 5.09 -3.37
N LEU A 11 -3.80 4.06 -3.72
CA LEU A 11 -2.89 3.41 -2.78
C LEU A 11 -1.79 4.38 -2.30
N CYS A 12 -1.20 5.15 -3.22
CA CYS A 12 -0.18 6.15 -2.90
C CYS A 12 -0.76 7.30 -2.03
N ARG A 13 -2.00 7.74 -2.27
CA ARG A 13 -2.72 8.71 -1.41
C ARG A 13 -3.00 8.13 -0.03
N CYS A 14 -3.49 6.89 0.05
CA CYS A 14 -3.75 6.19 1.30
C CYS A 14 -2.47 6.11 2.15
N ILE A 15 -1.35 5.65 1.56
CA ILE A 15 -0.08 5.52 2.28
C ILE A 15 0.40 6.88 2.81
N LYS A 16 0.34 7.93 1.99
CA LYS A 16 0.74 9.29 2.40
C LYS A 16 -0.11 9.84 3.55
N LYS A 17 -1.40 9.49 3.61
CA LYS A 17 -2.31 9.88 4.70
C LYS A 17 -2.04 9.05 5.96
N VAL A 18 -2.01 7.72 5.83
CA VAL A 18 -1.86 6.78 6.94
C VAL A 18 -0.47 6.88 7.59
N ARG A 19 0.61 7.10 6.83
CA ARG A 19 1.95 7.24 7.42
C ARG A 19 2.09 8.41 8.40
N LYS A 20 1.22 9.43 8.28
CA LYS A 20 1.18 10.59 9.20
C LYS A 20 0.46 10.25 10.51
N THR A 21 -0.50 9.33 10.47
CA THR A 21 -1.38 9.00 11.60
C THR A 21 -1.03 7.67 12.27
N VAL A 22 -0.34 6.77 11.57
CA VAL A 22 -0.05 5.43 12.07
C VAL A 22 0.96 5.50 13.22
N LYS A 23 0.53 5.01 14.38
CA LYS A 23 1.39 4.77 15.53
C LYS A 23 1.95 3.36 15.39
N VAL A 24 3.26 3.25 15.18
CA VAL A 24 3.95 1.96 15.20
C VAL A 24 4.11 1.49 16.64
N ARG A 25 4.06 0.18 16.88
CA ARG A 25 4.22 -0.40 18.22
C ARG A 25 5.58 -0.03 18.84
N PRO A 26 5.70 0.04 20.17
CA PRO A 26 6.99 0.18 20.84
C PRO A 26 7.94 -0.94 20.38
N GLY A 27 9.21 -0.60 20.13
CA GLY A 27 10.22 -1.51 19.55
C GLY A 27 10.25 -1.55 18.01
N GLN A 28 9.26 -0.98 17.31
CA GLN A 28 9.29 -0.84 15.85
C GLN A 28 9.95 0.47 15.40
N ASN A 29 10.53 0.47 14.20
CA ASN A 29 11.17 1.65 13.65
C ASN A 29 10.17 2.81 13.45
N ARG A 30 10.32 3.87 14.24
CA ARG A 30 9.48 5.08 14.19
C ARG A 30 9.81 6.03 13.05
N SER A 31 10.89 5.75 12.31
CA SER A 31 11.30 6.54 11.15
C SER A 31 10.22 6.53 10.07
N LEU A 32 10.27 7.52 9.18
CA LEU A 32 9.36 7.64 8.03
C LEU A 32 9.24 6.31 7.25
N LYS A 33 10.37 5.62 7.01
CA LYS A 33 10.39 4.31 6.33
C LYS A 33 9.62 3.23 7.08
N GLY A 34 9.68 3.20 8.42
CA GLY A 34 8.96 2.22 9.24
C GLY A 34 7.45 2.47 9.28
N LYS A 35 7.05 3.75 9.43
CA LYS A 35 5.65 4.15 9.32
C LYS A 35 5.08 3.88 7.93
N GLU A 36 5.90 4.03 6.89
CA GLU A 36 5.49 3.75 5.51
C GLU A 36 5.23 2.26 5.28
N LYS A 37 6.06 1.36 5.83
CA LYS A 37 5.80 -0.09 5.80
C LYS A 37 4.46 -0.45 6.46
N ALA A 38 4.19 0.10 7.64
CA ALA A 38 2.91 -0.12 8.34
C ALA A 38 1.72 0.43 7.51
N ALA A 39 1.86 1.62 6.95
CA ALA A 39 0.86 2.23 6.09
C ALA A 39 0.58 1.42 4.82
N ILE A 40 1.61 0.83 4.19
CA ILE A 40 1.44 -0.06 3.02
C ILE A 40 0.56 -1.25 3.40
N GLY A 41 0.83 -1.93 4.52
CA GLY A 41 0.02 -3.08 4.94
C GLY A 41 -1.46 -2.73 5.13
N ILE A 42 -1.74 -1.62 5.82
CA ILE A 42 -3.10 -1.11 6.03
C ILE A 42 -3.77 -0.80 4.69
N CYS A 43 -3.11 -0.03 3.83
CA CYS A 43 -3.68 0.40 2.56
C CYS A 43 -3.84 -0.77 1.56
N VAL A 44 -2.96 -1.76 1.56
CA VAL A 44 -3.11 -2.97 0.73
C VAL A 44 -4.33 -3.77 1.18
N LYS A 45 -4.56 -3.92 2.49
CA LYS A 45 -5.75 -4.60 3.02
C LYS A 45 -7.03 -3.90 2.57
N SER A 46 -7.13 -2.59 2.78
CA SER A 46 -8.35 -1.84 2.45
C SER A 46 -8.59 -1.68 0.95
N VAL A 47 -7.55 -1.47 0.13
CA VAL A 47 -7.69 -1.12 -1.30
C VAL A 47 -7.61 -2.35 -2.21
N LEU A 48 -6.73 -3.31 -1.93
CA LEU A 48 -6.47 -4.45 -2.82
C LEU A 48 -7.14 -5.74 -2.35
N GLN A 49 -7.02 -6.08 -1.05
CA GLN A 49 -7.55 -7.35 -0.55
C GLN A 49 -9.08 -7.39 -0.57
N SER A 50 -9.74 -6.24 -0.36
CA SER A 50 -11.19 -6.06 -0.58
C SER A 50 -11.65 -6.42 -1.99
N ARG A 51 -10.73 -6.44 -2.97
CA ARG A 51 -10.98 -6.79 -4.38
C ARG A 51 -10.36 -8.14 -4.78
N GLY A 52 -10.02 -8.98 -3.81
CA GLY A 52 -9.40 -10.30 -4.04
C GLY A 52 -7.98 -10.23 -4.63
N LYS A 53 -7.28 -9.11 -4.44
CA LYS A 53 -5.93 -8.89 -4.97
C LYS A 53 -4.94 -8.60 -3.85
N THR A 54 -3.68 -8.91 -4.08
CA THR A 54 -2.57 -8.50 -3.21
C THR A 54 -1.48 -7.83 -4.02
N LEU A 55 -0.58 -7.15 -3.33
CA LEU A 55 0.46 -6.34 -3.94
C LEU A 55 1.68 -7.21 -4.28
N LYS A 56 2.13 -7.17 -5.54
CA LYS A 56 3.39 -7.82 -5.97
C LYS A 56 4.53 -6.82 -6.06
N ARG A 57 4.30 -5.67 -6.71
CA ARG A 57 5.24 -4.54 -6.76
C ARG A 57 4.47 -3.23 -6.71
N PHE A 58 5.04 -2.25 -6.02
CA PHE A 58 4.48 -0.92 -5.89
C PHE A 58 5.55 0.15 -5.84
N LYS A 59 5.31 1.26 -6.53
CA LYS A 59 6.14 2.46 -6.47
C LYS A 59 5.25 3.69 -6.45
N CYS A 60 5.34 4.47 -5.36
CA CYS A 60 4.62 5.73 -5.17
C CYS A 60 5.46 6.88 -5.75
N THR A 61 5.48 6.97 -7.08
CA THR A 61 6.10 8.05 -7.87
C THR A 61 5.03 8.97 -8.46
N PRO A 62 5.39 10.14 -9.04
CA PRO A 62 4.45 11.02 -9.74
C PRO A 62 3.59 10.27 -10.78
N LYS A 63 4.19 9.28 -11.44
CA LYS A 63 3.49 8.20 -12.15
C LYS A 63 3.51 6.95 -11.28
N PRO A 64 2.46 6.66 -10.48
CA PRO A 64 2.47 5.52 -9.57
C PRO A 64 2.37 4.21 -10.35
N TYR A 65 3.25 3.26 -10.04
CA TYR A 65 3.26 1.93 -10.63
C TYR A 65 2.72 0.92 -9.62
N ILE A 66 1.77 0.11 -10.06
CA ILE A 66 1.20 -0.96 -9.24
C ILE A 66 1.10 -2.24 -10.06
N ARG A 67 1.68 -3.31 -9.54
CA ARG A 67 1.53 -4.67 -10.06
C ARG A 67 0.89 -5.51 -8.97
N THR A 68 -0.34 -5.95 -9.21
CA THR A 68 -1.08 -6.83 -8.31
C THR A 68 -0.94 -8.29 -8.72
N GLN A 69 -1.22 -9.18 -7.79
CA GLN A 69 -1.43 -10.61 -8.01
C GLN A 69 -2.73 -11.04 -7.32
N PRO A 70 -3.40 -12.13 -7.75
CA PRO A 70 -4.57 -12.64 -7.04
C PRO A 70 -4.22 -12.97 -5.59
N LEU A 71 -5.13 -12.65 -4.68
CA LEU A 71 -5.03 -13.07 -3.29
C LEU A 71 -5.31 -14.58 -3.26
N LYS A 72 -4.26 -15.40 -3.14
CA LYS A 72 -4.45 -16.84 -2.90
C LYS A 72 -5.07 -16.99 -1.51
N SER A 73 -6.37 -17.28 -1.46
CA SER A 73 -6.95 -17.86 -0.26
C SER A 73 -6.42 -19.28 -0.16
N LYS A 74 -5.88 -19.62 1.00
CA LYS A 74 -5.53 -21.01 1.32
C LYS A 74 -6.79 -21.79 1.61
#